data_AF-A0A5P6VQP7-F1
#
_entry.id   AF-A0A5P6VQP7-F1
#
_cell.length_a   1.000
_cell.length_b   1.000
_cell.length_c   1.000
_cell.angle_alpha   90.00
_cell.angle_beta   90.00
_cell.angle_gamma   90.00
#
_symmetry.space_group_name_H-M   'P 1'
#
loop_
_entity.id
_entity.type
_entity.pdbx_description
1 polymer ?
#
loop_
_entity_poly.entity_id
_entity_poly.type
_entity_poly.pdbx_seq_one_letter_code
_entity_poly.pdbx_strand_id
1 'polypeptide(L)'
;MAPAYDLVATRVYRTTSDMSFYIGGELDITKINRNNFEQAASEIGLSRNLVLKNFDDIASKLEKAMTDAAESLAEKGFENTLSLKDEILKSGGYGV
;
A
#
# COMPACT_ATOMS: atom_id res chain seq x y z
N MET A 1 -5.17 -11.70 17.02
CA MET A 1 -5.65 -10.45 16.41
C MET A 1 -6.88 -10.77 15.58
N ALA A 2 -7.93 -9.95 15.64
CA ALA A 2 -9.03 -10.06 14.69
C ALA A 2 -8.53 -9.70 13.27
N PRO A 3 -9.22 -10.15 12.20
CA PRO A 3 -8.92 -9.70 10.85
C PRO A 3 -8.98 -8.18 10.74
N ALA A 4 -8.15 -7.60 9.87
CA ALA A 4 -8.27 -6.19 9.52
C ALA A 4 -9.62 -5.94 8.81
N TYR A 5 -10.29 -4.87 9.19
CA TYR A 5 -11.56 -4.43 8.62
C TYR A 5 -11.46 -2.94 8.27
N ASP A 6 -12.44 -2.42 7.53
CA ASP A 6 -12.48 -1.02 7.09
C ASP A 6 -11.26 -0.59 6.25
N LEU A 7 -10.84 -1.47 5.32
CA LEU A 7 -9.78 -1.16 4.37
C LEU A 7 -10.35 -0.35 3.21
N VAL A 8 -10.02 0.95 3.18
CA VAL A 8 -10.47 1.88 2.13
C VAL A 8 -9.28 2.66 1.56
N ALA A 9 -9.16 2.68 0.23
CA ALA A 9 -8.14 3.47 -0.47
C ALA A 9 -8.59 4.94 -0.59
N THR A 10 -8.35 5.75 0.44
CA THR A 10 -8.76 7.16 0.48
C THR A 10 -8.10 8.02 -0.60
N ARG A 11 -6.92 7.62 -1.07
CA ARG A 11 -6.15 8.28 -2.13
C ARG A 11 -6.90 8.43 -3.46
N VAL A 12 -7.81 7.52 -3.78
CA VAL A 12 -8.66 7.61 -4.99
C VAL A 12 -9.52 8.87 -4.97
N TYR A 13 -9.93 9.32 -3.78
CA TYR A 13 -10.73 10.54 -3.61
C TYR A 13 -9.91 11.83 -3.57
N ARG A 14 -8.58 11.75 -3.78
CA ARG A 14 -7.66 12.91 -3.77
C ARG A 14 -7.77 13.75 -2.48
N THR A 15 -8.01 13.07 -1.36
CA THR A 15 -8.07 13.66 -0.02
C THR A 15 -6.66 13.92 0.52
N THR A 16 -6.54 14.20 1.82
CA THR A 16 -5.24 14.30 2.50
C THR A 16 -4.34 13.11 2.22
N SER A 17 -3.04 13.36 2.15
CA SER A 17 -1.99 12.35 2.07
C SER A 17 -1.49 11.89 3.45
N ASP A 18 -1.98 12.51 4.52
CA ASP A 18 -1.59 12.15 5.89
C ASP A 18 -2.17 10.78 6.28
N MET A 19 -1.32 9.94 6.85
CA MET A 19 -1.65 8.67 7.45
C MET A 19 -2.20 8.85 8.87
N SER A 20 -2.92 7.85 9.37
CA SER A 20 -3.38 7.85 10.78
C SER A 20 -2.25 7.63 11.79
N PHE A 21 -1.12 7.08 11.35
CA PHE A 21 0.06 6.80 12.18
C PHE A 21 1.34 7.12 11.42
N TYR A 22 2.36 7.56 12.15
CA TYR A 22 3.70 7.75 11.62
C TYR A 22 4.36 6.42 11.30
N ILE A 23 5.17 6.41 10.24
CA ILE A 23 6.09 5.32 9.91
C ILE A 23 7.49 5.92 9.80
N GLY A 24 8.39 5.58 10.74
CA GLY A 24 9.76 6.08 10.74
C GLY A 24 9.82 7.61 10.63
N GLY A 25 9.07 8.30 11.48
CA GLY A 25 8.98 9.77 11.53
C GLY A 25 8.18 10.45 10.42
N GLU A 26 7.67 9.73 9.41
CA GLU A 26 6.89 10.32 8.31
C GLU A 26 5.39 10.03 8.43
N LEU A 27 4.56 11.04 8.15
CA LEU A 27 3.10 10.96 8.18
C LEU A 27 2.49 11.00 6.78
N ASP A 28 3.13 11.70 5.85
CA ASP A 28 2.67 11.88 4.47
C ASP A 28 2.97 10.62 3.66
N ILE A 29 1.92 9.89 3.24
CA ILE A 29 2.05 8.63 2.49
C ILE A 29 2.85 8.78 1.19
N THR A 30 2.94 10.00 0.63
CA THR A 30 3.74 10.24 -0.59
C THR A 30 5.24 10.29 -0.34
N LYS A 31 5.64 10.45 0.92
CA LYS A 31 7.04 10.52 1.35
C LYS A 31 7.51 9.23 2.04
N ILE A 32 6.57 8.41 2.52
CA ILE A 32 6.87 7.11 3.12
C ILE A 32 7.50 6.20 2.06
N ASN A 33 8.69 5.70 2.37
CA ASN A 33 9.44 4.78 1.53
C ASN A 33 10.08 3.66 2.36
N ARG A 34 10.85 2.80 1.70
CA ARG A 34 11.51 1.64 2.31
C ARG A 34 12.39 1.99 3.51
N ASN A 35 13.08 3.14 3.50
CA ASN A 35 13.92 3.58 4.61
C ASN A 35 13.10 3.97 5.85
N ASN A 36 11.88 4.48 5.67
CA ASN A 36 10.99 4.77 6.80
C ASN A 36 10.58 3.48 7.52
N PHE A 37 10.31 2.39 6.79
CA PHE A 37 10.01 1.09 7.38
C PHE A 37 11.20 0.48 8.13
N GLU A 38 12.42 0.70 7.63
CA GLU A 38 13.64 0.33 8.37
C GLU A 38 13.80 1.11 9.68
N GLN A 39 13.55 2.43 9.66
CA GLN A 39 13.61 3.26 10.86
C GLN A 39 12.55 2.81 11.87
N ALA A 40 11.31 2.62 11.41
CA ALA A 40 10.21 2.11 12.23
C ALA A 40 10.56 0.76 12.87
N ALA A 41 11.24 -0.15 12.16
CA ALA A 41 11.67 -1.43 12.73
C ALA A 41 12.57 -1.24 13.96
N SER A 42 13.48 -0.27 13.91
CA SER A 42 14.40 0.03 15.01
C SER A 42 13.67 0.65 16.20
N GLU A 43 12.70 1.54 15.96
CA GLU A 43 11.88 2.18 17.00
C GLU A 43 11.05 1.19 17.82
N ILE A 44 10.53 0.15 17.16
CA ILE A 44 9.67 -0.86 17.80
C ILE A 44 10.44 -2.12 18.23
N GLY A 45 11.77 -2.13 18.10
CA GLY A 45 12.63 -3.25 18.52
C GLY A 45 12.50 -4.52 17.68
N LEU A 46 12.10 -4.40 16.41
CA LEU A 46 12.01 -5.52 15.47
C LEU A 46 13.25 -5.60 14.56
N SER A 47 13.53 -6.82 14.09
CA SER A 47 14.61 -7.03 13.10
C SER A 47 14.31 -6.29 11.80
N ARG A 48 15.22 -5.41 11.39
CA ARG A 48 15.19 -4.73 10.09
C ARG A 48 14.96 -5.70 8.93
N ASN A 49 15.66 -6.84 8.92
CA ASN A 49 15.54 -7.84 7.86
C ASN A 49 14.13 -8.43 7.79
N LEU A 50 13.46 -8.63 8.93
CA LEU A 50 12.10 -9.14 8.96
C LEU A 50 11.11 -8.13 8.36
N VAL A 51 11.20 -6.87 8.77
CA VAL A 51 10.32 -5.80 8.30
C VAL A 51 10.53 -5.55 6.81
N LEU A 52 11.77 -5.41 6.36
CA LEU A 52 12.08 -5.16 4.96
C LEU A 52 11.73 -6.34 4.06
N LYS A 53 11.92 -7.59 4.52
CA LYS A 53 11.47 -8.77 3.78
C LYS A 53 9.96 -8.75 3.54
N ASN A 54 9.17 -8.36 4.54
CA ASN A 54 7.70 -8.26 4.40
C ASN A 54 7.32 -7.13 3.45
N PHE A 55 7.95 -5.96 3.59
CA PHE A 55 7.75 -4.82 2.69
C PHE A 55 8.03 -5.19 1.23
N ASP A 56 9.19 -5.80 0.96
CA ASP A 56 9.61 -6.21 -0.39
C ASP A 56 8.67 -7.29 -0.95
N ASP A 57 8.25 -8.26 -0.13
CA ASP A 57 7.31 -9.31 -0.52
C ASP A 57 5.94 -8.76 -0.93
N ILE A 58 5.35 -7.86 -0.13
CA ILE A 58 4.06 -7.23 -0.44
C ILE A 58 4.16 -6.39 -1.72
N ALA A 59 5.19 -5.57 -1.83
CA ALA A 59 5.34 -4.68 -2.97
C ALA A 59 5.53 -5.45 -4.28
N SER A 60 6.32 -6.52 -4.27
CA SER A 60 6.54 -7.35 -5.46
C SER A 60 5.25 -8.02 -5.98
N LYS A 61 4.25 -8.20 -5.11
CA LYS A 61 2.98 -8.87 -5.44
C LYS A 61 1.84 -7.89 -5.75
N LEU A 62 2.01 -6.61 -5.42
CA LEU A 62 0.94 -5.61 -5.46
C LEU A 62 0.30 -5.48 -6.84
N GLU A 63 1.12 -5.27 -7.88
CA GLU A 63 0.63 -5.05 -9.25
C GLU A 63 -0.18 -6.24 -9.78
N LYS A 64 0.32 -7.46 -9.55
CA LYS A 64 -0.38 -8.68 -9.93
C LYS A 64 -1.69 -8.83 -9.16
N ALA A 65 -1.67 -8.66 -7.84
CA ALA A 65 -2.87 -8.78 -7.01
C ALA A 65 -3.96 -7.75 -7.38
N MET A 66 -3.54 -6.52 -7.71
CA MET A 66 -4.44 -5.47 -8.20
C MET A 66 -5.05 -5.84 -9.55
N THR A 67 -4.28 -6.44 -10.45
CA THR A 67 -4.76 -6.93 -11.76
C THR A 67 -5.77 -8.06 -11.59
N ASP A 68 -5.41 -9.11 -10.86
CA ASP A 68 -6.29 -10.26 -10.59
C ASP A 68 -7.63 -9.79 -9.96
N ALA A 69 -7.58 -8.82 -9.03
CA ALA A 69 -8.77 -8.27 -8.39
C ALA A 69 -9.66 -7.48 -9.36
N ALA A 70 -9.05 -6.64 -10.22
CA ALA A 70 -9.78 -5.83 -11.18
C ALA A 70 -10.47 -6.69 -12.25
N GLU A 71 -9.80 -7.75 -12.72
CA GLU A 71 -10.35 -8.74 -13.65
C GLU A 71 -11.52 -9.51 -13.01
N SER A 72 -11.33 -10.01 -11.79
CA SER A 72 -12.41 -10.73 -11.06
C SER A 72 -13.65 -9.85 -10.83
N LEU A 73 -13.47 -8.55 -10.61
CA LEU A 73 -14.59 -7.61 -10.50
C LEU A 73 -15.23 -7.33 -11.87
N ALA A 74 -14.44 -7.20 -12.93
CA ALA A 74 -14.97 -7.03 -14.29
C ALA A 74 -15.84 -8.23 -14.70
N GLU A 75 -15.39 -9.45 -14.42
CA GLU A 75 -16.14 -10.70 -14.68
C GLU A 75 -17.47 -10.75 -13.94
N LYS A 76 -17.56 -10.09 -12.78
CA LYS A 76 -18.80 -9.97 -11.99
C LYS A 76 -19.72 -8.85 -12.47
N GLY A 77 -19.35 -8.15 -13.54
CA GLY A 77 -20.14 -7.08 -14.15
C GLY A 77 -19.91 -5.69 -13.54
N PHE A 78 -18.87 -5.51 -12.71
CA PHE A 78 -18.51 -4.17 -12.25
C PHE A 78 -17.80 -3.40 -13.36
N GLU A 79 -18.33 -2.22 -13.69
CA GLU A 79 -17.75 -1.37 -14.73
C GLU A 79 -16.53 -0.59 -14.23
N ASN A 80 -15.68 -0.16 -15.15
CA ASN A 80 -14.51 0.72 -14.91
C ASN A 80 -13.41 0.16 -13.99
N THR A 81 -13.45 -1.14 -13.63
CA THR A 81 -12.51 -1.75 -12.68
C THR A 81 -11.06 -1.68 -13.15
N LEU A 82 -10.81 -1.96 -14.43
CA LEU A 82 -9.46 -1.92 -15.03
C LEU A 82 -8.89 -0.49 -15.05
N SER A 83 -9.73 0.50 -15.39
CA SER A 83 -9.34 1.91 -15.38
C SER A 83 -9.02 2.40 -13.95
N LEU A 84 -9.83 1.99 -12.97
CA LEU A 84 -9.59 2.33 -11.56
C LEU A 84 -8.27 1.72 -11.06
N LYS A 85 -8.01 0.46 -11.41
CA LYS A 85 -6.73 -0.21 -11.13
C LYS A 85 -5.55 0.57 -11.71
N ASP A 86 -5.63 1.00 -12.97
CA ASP A 86 -4.58 1.81 -13.61
C ASP A 86 -4.39 3.17 -12.90
N GLU A 87 -5.47 3.83 -12.47
CA GLU A 87 -5.37 5.10 -11.72
C GLU A 87 -4.70 4.91 -10.35
N ILE A 88 -5.05 3.84 -9.63
CA ILE A 88 -4.41 3.50 -8.35
C ILE A 88 -2.92 3.26 -8.56
N LEU A 89 -2.53 2.46 -9.56
CA LEU A 89 -1.14 2.11 -9.82
C LEU A 89 -0.28 3.30 -10.29
N LYS A 90 -0.86 4.32 -10.95
CA LYS A 90 -0.12 5.55 -11.32
C LYS A 90 0.44 6.32 -10.12
N SER A 91 -0.22 6.22 -8.97
CA SER A 91 0.15 6.92 -7.74
C SER A 91 0.58 5.98 -6.61
N GLY A 92 0.55 4.67 -6.88
CA GLY A 92 0.91 3.61 -5.96
C GLY A 92 2.31 3.08 -6.18
N GLY A 93 2.81 2.31 -5.21
CA GLY A 93 4.18 1.80 -5.20
C GLY A 93 5.17 2.74 -4.53
N TYR A 94 6.43 2.30 -4.44
CA TYR A 94 7.54 3.14 -4.01
C TYR A 94 8.54 3.21 -5.16
N GLY A 95 9.07 4.41 -5.45
CA GLY A 95 10.13 4.57 -6.43
C GLY A 95 11.35 3.77 -6.01
N VAL A 96 11.93 3.01 -6.95
CA VAL A 96 13.25 2.38 -6.79
C VAL A 96 14.33 3.45 -6.91
#